data_AF-A0A452GWQ6-F1
#
_entry.id   AF-A0A452GWQ6-F1
#
_cell.length_a   1.000
_cell.length_b   1.000
_cell.length_c   1.000
_cell.angle_alpha   90.00
_cell.angle_beta   90.00
_cell.angle_gamma   90.00
#
_symmetry.space_group_name_H-M   'P 1'
#
loop_
_entity.id
_entity.type
_entity.pdbx_description
1 polymer ?
#
loop_
_entity_poly.entity_id
_entity_poly.type
_entity_poly.pdbx_seq_one_letter_code
_entity_poly.pdbx_strand_id
1 'polypeptide(L)'
;MTLTQAEKAAVVAIWGKIASQADALGTESLERLFSSYPQTKTYFPHFDLSQGSAQLHGHGSKVLGAIGEAVKNIDNITGALATLSELHAYILRVDPVNFKVSEFLHAGQRVKRV
;
A
#
# COMPACT_ATOMS: atom_id res chain seq x y z
N MET A 1 -4.31 17.00 9.61
CA MET A 1 -5.28 17.36 8.56
C MET A 1 -6.22 16.18 8.38
N THR A 2 -7.52 16.44 8.22
CA THR A 2 -8.55 15.42 7.97
C THR A 2 -9.07 15.59 6.56
N LEU A 3 -9.54 14.51 5.94
CA LEU A 3 -10.14 14.57 4.61
C LEU A 3 -11.44 15.39 4.64
N THR A 4 -11.59 16.29 3.68
CA THR A 4 -12.84 17.00 3.41
C THR A 4 -13.91 16.04 2.88
N GLN A 5 -15.18 16.45 2.89
CA GLN A 5 -16.27 15.62 2.38
C GLN A 5 -16.10 15.28 0.89
N ALA A 6 -15.58 16.22 0.09
CA ALA A 6 -15.31 16.01 -1.33
C ALA A 6 -14.19 14.99 -1.56
N GLU A 7 -13.11 15.06 -0.77
CA GLU A 7 -12.02 14.08 -0.83
C GLU A 7 -12.49 12.69 -0.41
N LYS A 8 -13.30 12.59 0.65
CA LYS A 8 -13.91 11.30 1.07
C LYS A 8 -14.75 10.69 -0.05
N ALA A 9 -15.62 11.48 -0.68
CA ALA A 9 -16.44 11.02 -1.79
C ALA A 9 -15.59 10.56 -2.99
N ALA A 10 -14.52 11.30 -3.31
CA ALA A 10 -13.60 10.92 -4.38
C ALA A 10 -12.88 9.59 -4.09
N VAL A 11 -12.37 9.40 -2.87
CA VAL A 11 -11.74 8.15 -2.44
C VAL A 11 -12.69 6.96 -2.55
N VAL A 12 -13.92 7.10 -2.05
CA VAL A 12 -14.95 6.04 -2.14
C VAL A 12 -15.30 5.73 -3.60
N ALA A 13 -15.45 6.75 -4.44
CA ALA A 13 -15.76 6.57 -5.85
C ALA A 13 -14.62 5.87 -6.63
N ILE A 14 -13.37 6.20 -6.33
CA ILE A 14 -12.20 5.52 -6.92
C ILE A 14 -12.13 4.08 -6.43
N TRP A 15 -12.28 3.85 -5.12
CA TRP A 15 -12.27 2.51 -4.54
C TRP A 15 -13.33 1.61 -5.19
N GLY A 16 -14.55 2.11 -5.39
CA GLY A 16 -15.63 1.37 -6.04
C GLY A 16 -15.30 0.89 -7.46
N LYS A 17 -14.40 1.56 -8.18
CA LYS A 17 -13.93 1.14 -9.51
C LYS A 17 -12.84 0.08 -9.43
N ILE A 18 -11.97 0.14 -8.43
CA ILE A 18 -10.77 -0.71 -8.34
C ILE A 18 -10.96 -1.94 -7.44
N ALA A 19 -12.01 -1.98 -6.61
CA ALA A 19 -12.21 -3.04 -5.62
C ALA A 19 -12.25 -4.45 -6.22
N SER A 20 -12.82 -4.62 -7.42
CA SER A 20 -12.86 -5.91 -8.13
C SER A 20 -11.49 -6.40 -8.63
N GLN A 21 -10.49 -5.53 -8.64
CA GLN A 21 -9.12 -5.80 -9.10
C GLN A 21 -8.09 -5.66 -7.96
N ALA A 22 -8.55 -5.55 -6.72
CA ALA A 22 -7.71 -5.26 -5.55
C ALA A 22 -6.52 -6.22 -5.40
N ASP A 23 -6.72 -7.52 -5.68
CA ASP A 23 -5.67 -8.53 -5.60
C ASP A 23 -4.55 -8.30 -6.62
N ALA A 24 -4.92 -8.12 -7.88
CA ALA A 24 -3.98 -7.86 -8.97
C ALA A 24 -3.23 -6.54 -8.77
N LEU A 25 -3.97 -5.47 -8.43
CA LEU A 25 -3.39 -4.15 -8.18
C LEU A 25 -2.49 -4.13 -6.95
N GLY A 26 -2.82 -4.91 -5.91
CA GLY A 26 -1.98 -5.03 -4.73
C GLY A 26 -0.65 -5.71 -5.02
N THR A 27 -0.69 -6.79 -5.80
CA THR A 27 0.51 -7.48 -6.27
C THR A 27 1.39 -6.54 -7.10
N GLU A 28 0.81 -5.89 -8.11
CA GLU A 28 1.51 -4.95 -8.98
C GLU A 28 2.14 -3.79 -8.19
N SER A 29 1.42 -3.27 -7.19
CA SER A 29 1.92 -2.18 -6.34
C SER A 29 3.17 -2.60 -5.56
N LEU A 30 3.21 -3.83 -5.03
CA LEU A 30 4.37 -4.37 -4.33
C LEU A 30 5.54 -4.67 -5.29
N GLU A 31 5.26 -5.21 -6.48
CA GLU A 31 6.29 -5.40 -7.51
C GLU A 31 6.97 -4.06 -7.88
N ARG A 32 6.17 -3.01 -8.10
CA ARG A 32 6.66 -1.65 -8.38
C ARG A 32 7.44 -1.07 -7.21
N LEU A 33 6.99 -1.28 -5.96
CA LEU A 33 7.70 -0.86 -4.75
C LEU A 33 9.09 -1.49 -4.70
N PHE A 34 9.18 -2.82 -4.83
CA PHE A 34 10.43 -3.54 -4.72
C PHE A 34 11.39 -3.28 -5.90
N SER A 35 10.86 -2.97 -7.08
CA SER A 35 11.67 -2.56 -8.23
C SER A 35 12.21 -1.14 -8.09
N SER A 36 11.38 -0.21 -7.61
CA SER A 36 11.74 1.22 -7.53
C SER A 36 12.55 1.55 -6.29
N TYR A 37 12.34 0.78 -5.21
CA TYR A 37 12.92 0.99 -3.89
C TYR A 37 13.44 -0.32 -3.29
N PRO A 38 14.57 -0.85 -3.80
CA PRO A 38 15.07 -2.16 -3.39
C PRO A 38 15.36 -2.30 -1.89
N GLN A 39 15.63 -1.19 -1.18
CA GLN A 39 15.85 -1.18 0.27
C GLN A 39 14.64 -1.70 1.07
N THR A 40 13.43 -1.58 0.51
CA THR A 40 12.19 -2.06 1.16
C THR A 40 12.12 -3.58 1.24
N LYS A 41 12.89 -4.30 0.41
CA LYS A 41 12.99 -5.78 0.44
C LYS A 41 13.54 -6.31 1.76
N THR A 42 14.26 -5.49 2.52
CA THR A 42 14.85 -5.88 3.82
C THR A 42 13.80 -6.27 4.86
N TYR A 43 12.56 -5.80 4.71
CA TYR A 43 11.42 -6.21 5.57
C TYR A 43 10.81 -7.56 5.18
N PHE A 44 11.23 -8.15 4.06
CA PHE A 44 10.67 -9.39 3.51
C PHE A 44 11.73 -10.48 3.25
N PRO A 45 12.65 -10.78 4.19
CA PRO A 45 13.73 -11.74 3.95
C PRO A 45 13.25 -13.18 3.79
N HIS A 46 12.00 -13.48 4.19
CA HIS A 46 11.38 -14.81 4.13
C HIS A 46 10.35 -14.95 2.99
N PHE A 47 10.29 -13.96 2.10
CA PHE A 47 9.40 -14.00 0.95
C PHE A 47 10.18 -14.33 -0.32
N ASP A 48 9.57 -15.15 -1.16
CA ASP A 48 9.83 -15.12 -2.59
C ASP A 48 9.27 -13.80 -3.16
N LEU A 49 10.18 -12.93 -3.58
CA LEU A 49 9.88 -11.62 -4.19
C LEU A 49 10.02 -11.65 -5.71
N SER A 50 10.08 -12.83 -6.33
CA SER A 50 10.01 -12.96 -7.78
C SER A 50 8.65 -12.53 -8.32
N GLN A 51 8.65 -12.09 -9.58
CA GLN A 51 7.43 -11.66 -10.26
C GLN A 51 6.42 -12.82 -10.32
N GLY A 52 5.16 -12.56 -9.93
CA GLY A 52 4.14 -13.62 -9.87
C GLY A 52 4.22 -14.56 -8.67
N SER A 53 5.07 -14.29 -7.68
CA SER A 53 5.12 -15.05 -6.42
C SER A 53 3.76 -15.09 -5.73
N ALA A 54 3.34 -16.29 -5.30
CA ALA A 54 2.11 -16.48 -4.53
C ALA A 54 2.16 -15.76 -3.17
N GLN A 55 3.35 -15.64 -2.57
CA GLN A 55 3.52 -14.89 -1.31
C GLN A 55 3.31 -13.39 -1.54
N LEU A 56 3.83 -12.87 -2.66
CA LEU A 56 3.65 -11.48 -3.05
C LEU A 56 2.17 -11.17 -3.34
N HIS A 57 1.50 -12.06 -4.07
CA HIS A 57 0.07 -11.94 -4.33
C HIS A 57 -0.75 -11.94 -3.04
N GLY A 58 -0.53 -12.93 -2.17
CA GLY A 58 -1.24 -13.02 -0.90
C GLY A 58 -0.99 -11.82 0.02
N HIS A 59 0.20 -11.20 -0.03
CA HIS A 59 0.47 -9.98 0.73
C HIS A 59 -0.16 -8.74 0.08
N GLY A 60 -0.12 -8.63 -1.26
CA GLY A 60 -0.78 -7.57 -2.01
C GLY A 60 -2.28 -7.51 -1.71
N SER A 61 -2.96 -8.66 -1.71
CA SER A 61 -4.37 -8.77 -1.30
C SER A 61 -4.61 -8.26 0.13
N LYS A 62 -3.72 -8.58 1.08
CA LYS A 62 -3.85 -8.09 2.48
C LYS A 62 -3.70 -6.58 2.57
N VAL A 63 -2.75 -5.99 1.83
CA VAL A 63 -2.53 -4.54 1.82
C VAL A 63 -3.75 -3.82 1.24
N LEU A 64 -4.24 -4.25 0.08
CA LEU A 64 -5.40 -3.61 -0.55
C LEU A 64 -6.70 -3.89 0.22
N GLY A 65 -6.82 -5.06 0.86
CA GLY A 65 -7.90 -5.35 1.80
C GLY A 65 -7.94 -4.36 2.98
N ALA A 66 -6.78 -4.04 3.56
CA ALA A 66 -6.69 -3.03 4.62
C ALA A 66 -7.05 -1.62 4.13
N ILE A 67 -6.67 -1.25 2.89
CA ILE A 67 -7.10 0.00 2.27
C ILE A 67 -8.62 0.01 2.10
N GLY A 68 -9.22 -1.09 1.64
CA GLY A 68 -10.67 -1.24 1.55
C GLY A 68 -11.39 -1.06 2.88
N GLU A 69 -10.85 -1.61 3.97
CA GLU A 69 -11.39 -1.42 5.32
C GLU A 69 -11.28 0.05 5.77
N ALA A 70 -10.17 0.74 5.45
CA ALA A 70 -10.04 2.17 5.71
C ALA A 70 -11.05 3.01 4.90
N VAL A 71 -11.29 2.67 3.62
CA VAL A 71 -12.31 3.34 2.79
C VAL A 71 -13.71 3.12 3.35
N LYS A 72 -14.02 1.91 3.82
CA LYS A 72 -15.31 1.59 4.44
C LYS A 72 -15.53 2.37 5.75
N ASN A 73 -14.45 2.64 6.48
CA ASN A 73 -14.47 3.37 7.75
C ASN A 73 -13.81 4.75 7.62
N ILE A 74 -14.04 5.47 6.52
CA ILE A 74 -13.30 6.69 6.17
C ILE A 74 -13.44 7.83 7.20
N ASP A 75 -14.46 7.78 8.04
CA ASP A 75 -14.67 8.70 9.17
C ASP A 75 -13.95 8.28 10.46
N ASN A 76 -13.48 7.03 10.56
CA ASN A 76 -12.79 6.46 11.72
C ASN A 76 -11.65 5.51 11.31
N ILE A 77 -10.75 5.97 10.43
CA ILE A 77 -9.63 5.17 9.91
C ILE A 77 -8.72 4.70 11.06
N THR A 78 -8.44 5.57 12.04
CA THR A 78 -7.60 5.24 13.20
C THR A 78 -8.15 4.07 14.00
N GLY A 79 -9.47 4.05 14.25
CA GLY A 79 -10.11 2.94 14.94
C GLY A 79 -10.10 1.66 14.10
N ALA A 80 -10.43 1.76 12.81
CA ALA A 80 -10.49 0.61 11.91
C ALA A 80 -9.13 -0.07 11.69
N LEU A 81 -8.04 0.70 11.69
CA LEU A 81 -6.68 0.19 11.45
C LEU A 81 -5.82 0.09 12.72
N ALA A 82 -6.40 0.21 13.93
CA ALA A 82 -5.64 0.23 15.18
C ALA A 82 -4.71 -0.99 15.35
N THR A 83 -5.24 -2.21 15.16
CA THR A 83 -4.45 -3.45 15.24
C THR A 83 -3.33 -3.49 14.18
N LEU A 84 -3.59 -2.98 12.98
CA LEU A 84 -2.58 -2.91 11.92
C LEU A 84 -1.49 -1.89 12.25
N SER A 85 -1.85 -0.77 12.90
CA SER A 85 -0.91 0.23 13.39
C SER A 85 0.02 -0.35 14.46
N GLU A 86 -0.54 -1.07 15.44
CA GLU A 86 0.24 -1.75 16.49
C GLU A 86 1.20 -2.79 15.89
N LEU A 87 0.73 -3.58 14.93
CA LEU A 87 1.55 -4.55 14.22
C LEU A 87 2.77 -3.90 13.56
N HIS A 88 2.57 -2.79 12.83
CA HIS A 88 3.66 -2.09 12.15
C HIS A 88 4.60 -1.39 13.12
N ALA A 89 4.09 -0.84 14.23
CA ALA A 89 4.88 -0.09 15.20
C ALA A 89 5.73 -1.01 16.09
N TYR A 90 5.16 -2.08 16.64
CA TYR A 90 5.81 -2.83 17.72
C TYR A 90 6.41 -4.16 17.27
N ILE A 91 5.77 -4.83 16.31
CA ILE A 91 6.17 -6.17 15.85
C ILE A 91 7.05 -6.08 14.62
N LEU A 92 6.56 -5.45 13.55
CA LEU A 92 7.29 -5.34 12.28
C LEU A 92 8.34 -4.22 12.31
N ARG A 93 8.12 -3.18 13.12
CA ARG A 93 9.02 -2.03 13.33
C ARG A 93 9.47 -1.42 12.00
N VAL A 94 8.52 -1.22 11.08
CA VAL A 94 8.79 -0.61 9.78
C VAL A 94 9.13 0.86 9.97
N ASP A 95 10.25 1.31 9.42
CA ASP A 95 10.66 2.72 9.52
C ASP A 95 9.61 3.59 8.80
N PRO A 96 9.08 4.65 9.45
CA PRO A 96 8.07 5.54 8.88
C PRO A 96 8.40 6.08 7.49
N VAL A 97 9.69 6.19 7.11
CA VAL A 97 10.10 6.65 5.78
C VAL A 97 9.54 5.75 4.67
N ASN A 98 9.39 4.45 4.91
CA ASN A 98 8.97 3.49 3.91
C ASN A 98 7.47 3.58 3.56
N PHE A 99 6.65 4.21 4.41
CA PHE A 99 5.23 4.48 4.12
C PHE A 99 5.04 5.65 3.14
N LYS A 100 6.02 6.57 3.03
CA LYS A 100 5.99 7.67 2.06
C LYS A 100 6.53 7.25 0.69
N VAL A 101 7.42 6.26 0.69
CA VAL A 101 8.06 5.74 -0.52
C VAL A 101 7.04 5.08 -1.46
N SER A 102 5.93 4.53 -0.95
CA SER A 102 4.81 4.05 -1.77
C SER A 102 4.04 5.16 -2.52
N GLU A 103 4.13 6.43 -2.11
CA GLU A 103 3.46 7.55 -2.80
C GLU A 103 4.22 8.03 -4.05
N PHE A 104 5.54 7.83 -4.13
CA PHE A 104 6.38 8.41 -5.19
C PHE A 104 6.36 7.67 -6.54
N LEU A 105 5.44 6.73 -6.73
CA LEU A 105 5.29 5.95 -7.97
C LEU A 105 4.97 6.78 -9.23
N HIS A 106 4.84 8.12 -9.13
CA HIS A 106 4.71 9.04 -10.28
C HIS A 106 5.95 9.91 -10.55
N ALA A 107 6.96 9.94 -9.69
CA ALA A 107 8.09 10.88 -9.81
C ALA A 107 9.33 10.32 -10.55
N GLY A 108 9.41 9.00 -10.75
CA GLY A 108 10.59 8.31 -11.29
C GLY A 108 10.85 8.44 -12.79
N GLN A 109 9.98 9.10 -13.57
CA GLN A 109 10.19 9.29 -15.02
C GLN A 109 10.86 10.62 -15.41
N ARG A 110 11.32 11.44 -14.47
CA ARG A 110 12.15 12.60 -14.80
C ARG A 110 13.62 12.33 -14.48
N VAL A 111 14.44 12.54 -15.51
CA VAL A 111 15.91 12.61 -15.53
C VAL A 111 16.65 11.30 -15.82
N LYS A 112 16.41 10.74 -17.01
CA LYS A 112 17.48 10.25 -17.90
C LYS A 112 17.20 10.72 -19.34
N ARG A 113 17.32 12.02 -19.55
CA ARG A 113 17.53 12.63 -20.86
C ARG A 113 18.50 13.79 -20.69
N VAL A 114 19.79 13.44 -20.65
CA VAL A 114 20.87 14.10 -21.41
C VAL A 114 21.94 13.04 -21.65
#